data_AF-A0A357M0A6-F1
#
_entry.id   AF-A0A357M0A6-F1
#
_cell.length_a   1.000
_cell.length_b   1.000
_cell.length_c   1.000
_cell.angle_alpha   90.00
_cell.angle_beta   90.00
_cell.angle_gamma   90.00
#
_symmetry.space_group_name_H-M   'P 1'
#
loop_
_entity.id
_entity.type
_entity.pdbx_description
1 polymer ?
#
loop_
_entity_poly.entity_id
_entity_poly.type
_entity_poly.pdbx_seq_one_letter_code
_entity_poly.pdbx_strand_id
1 'polypeptide(L)'
;MMAPDQSPLPSGLKPLSLNGTCAYHIENETIHLDVEEIANNRDSGNTSGTLSLEMWALSAPYSGGDFSGYQVAAMELGELNGQHRLNNCHYAMTIRTPGEGQWYLALMLREWSNGGYVTRDFVGFPQPIKAHYKLVLSLDGMPAVYRP
;
A
#
# COMPACT_ATOMS: atom_id res chain seq x y z
N MET A 1 -15.89 35.71 35.39
CA MET A 1 -15.84 35.72 33.92
C MET A 1 -15.13 34.44 33.51
N MET A 2 -15.86 33.43 33.01
CA MET A 2 -15.24 32.17 32.58
C MET A 2 -14.61 32.40 31.21
N ALA A 3 -13.38 31.95 31.00
CA ALA A 3 -12.76 31.98 29.68
C ALA A 3 -13.59 31.12 28.70
N PRO A 4 -13.72 31.53 27.42
CA PRO A 4 -14.40 30.71 26.43
C PRO A 4 -13.68 29.36 26.30
N ASP A 5 -14.48 28.29 26.30
CA ASP A 5 -14.02 26.93 26.02
C ASP A 5 -13.36 26.91 24.63
N GLN A 6 -12.06 26.65 24.59
CA GLN A 6 -11.31 26.45 23.36
C GLN A 6 -11.17 24.95 23.13
N SER A 7 -12.03 24.40 22.28
CA SER A 7 -11.81 23.07 21.71
C SER A 7 -10.73 23.17 20.62
N PRO A 8 -9.70 22.30 20.61
CA PRO A 8 -8.76 22.27 19.51
C PRO A 8 -9.50 21.97 18.21
N LEU A 9 -9.15 22.66 17.13
CA LEU A 9 -9.60 22.27 15.80
C LEU A 9 -9.19 20.81 15.57
N PRO A 10 -10.07 19.97 14.98
CA PRO A 10 -9.68 18.62 14.60
C PRO A 10 -8.38 18.70 13.82
N SER A 11 -7.42 17.85 14.20
CA SER A 11 -6.07 17.77 13.64
C SER A 11 -6.11 17.92 12.12
N GLY A 12 -5.32 18.87 11.60
CA GLY A 12 -5.30 19.19 10.18
C GLY A 12 -5.15 17.96 9.31
N LEU A 13 -5.87 17.93 8.18
CA LEU A 13 -5.78 16.86 7.19
C LEU A 13 -4.31 16.57 6.85
N LYS A 14 -3.95 15.29 6.73
CA LYS A 14 -2.63 14.91 6.24
C LYS A 14 -2.44 15.55 4.85
N PRO A 15 -1.27 16.14 4.53
CA PRO A 15 -1.06 16.81 3.24
C PRO A 15 -1.33 15.92 2.03
N LEU A 16 -0.99 14.64 2.13
CA LEU A 16 -1.38 13.59 1.20
C LEU A 16 -2.07 12.51 2.04
N SER A 17 -3.25 12.05 1.62
CA SER A 17 -4.05 11.13 2.42
C SER A 17 -4.75 10.04 1.62
N LEU A 18 -4.96 8.91 2.29
CA LEU A 18 -5.89 7.86 1.90
C LEU A 18 -7.17 8.05 2.70
N ASN A 19 -8.26 8.37 2.03
CA ASN A 19 -9.54 8.65 2.67
C ASN A 19 -10.57 7.58 2.29
N GLY A 20 -11.56 7.41 3.17
CA GLY A 20 -12.61 6.40 2.99
C GLY A 20 -12.10 4.97 3.13
N THR A 21 -12.76 4.04 2.46
CA THR A 21 -12.44 2.61 2.53
C THR A 21 -11.26 2.28 1.62
N CYS A 22 -10.27 1.59 2.18
CA CYS A 22 -9.23 0.91 1.41
C CYS A 22 -9.38 -0.59 1.63
N ALA A 23 -9.55 -1.35 0.55
CA ALA A 23 -9.70 -2.79 0.59
C ALA A 23 -8.76 -3.46 -0.40
N TYR A 24 -8.44 -4.72 -0.15
CA TYR A 24 -7.74 -5.55 -1.11
C TYR A 24 -8.38 -6.93 -1.16
N HIS A 25 -8.21 -7.59 -2.30
CA HIS A 25 -8.39 -9.02 -2.42
C HIS A 25 -7.28 -9.61 -3.28
N ILE A 26 -6.96 -10.88 -3.04
CA ILE A 26 -5.93 -11.59 -3.78
C ILE A 26 -6.62 -12.68 -4.60
N GLU A 27 -6.40 -12.66 -5.90
CA GLU A 27 -6.83 -13.70 -6.82
C GLU A 27 -5.61 -14.21 -7.59
N ASN A 28 -5.31 -15.50 -7.43
CA ASN A 28 -4.11 -16.12 -7.98
C ASN A 28 -2.81 -15.40 -7.56
N GLU A 29 -2.11 -14.78 -8.50
CA GLU A 29 -0.88 -14.01 -8.29
C GLU A 29 -1.12 -12.51 -8.49
N THR A 30 -2.37 -12.06 -8.42
CA THR A 30 -2.77 -10.67 -8.58
C THR A 30 -3.38 -10.17 -7.29
N ILE A 31 -2.91 -9.03 -6.82
CA ILE A 31 -3.60 -8.26 -5.79
C ILE A 31 -4.43 -7.19 -6.48
N HIS A 32 -5.71 -7.17 -6.13
CA HIS A 32 -6.66 -6.14 -6.52
C HIS A 32 -6.83 -5.20 -5.33
N LEU A 33 -6.68 -3.91 -5.59
CA LEU A 33 -6.76 -2.86 -4.60
C LEU A 33 -7.88 -1.91 -4.96
N ASP A 34 -8.73 -1.64 -3.97
CA ASP A 34 -9.80 -0.66 -4.02
C ASP A 34 -9.47 0.47 -3.04
N VAL A 35 -9.35 1.69 -3.54
CA VAL A 35 -9.10 2.90 -2.74
C VAL A 35 -10.17 3.92 -3.06
N GLU A 36 -10.98 4.28 -2.06
CA GLU A 36 -12.08 5.22 -2.25
C GLU A 36 -11.59 6.61 -2.65
N GLU A 37 -10.56 7.14 -1.98
CA GLU A 37 -9.99 8.44 -2.33
C GLU A 37 -8.50 8.55 -1.98
N ILE A 38 -7.74 9.14 -2.89
CA ILE A 38 -6.37 9.61 -2.69
C ILE A 38 -6.38 11.13 -2.87
N ALA A 39 -6.05 11.89 -1.83
CA ALA A 39 -6.16 13.34 -1.86
C ALA A 39 -4.81 14.02 -1.63
N ASN A 40 -4.54 15.10 -2.37
CA ASN A 40 -3.52 16.08 -2.03
C ASN A 40 -4.23 17.31 -1.42
N ASN A 41 -4.20 17.38 -0.09
CA ASN A 41 -4.84 18.43 0.69
C ASN A 41 -3.96 19.70 0.83
N ARG A 42 -2.80 19.76 0.19
CA ARG A 42 -1.96 20.97 0.14
C ARG A 42 -2.65 22.07 -0.66
N ASP A 43 -2.22 23.31 -0.45
CA ASP A 43 -2.74 24.48 -1.17
C ASP A 43 -2.63 24.33 -2.69
N SER A 44 -3.51 25.05 -3.41
CA SER A 44 -3.46 25.10 -4.86
C SER A 44 -2.08 25.54 -5.36
N GLY A 45 -1.55 24.84 -6.38
CA GLY A 45 -0.18 25.04 -6.89
C GLY A 45 0.91 24.27 -6.15
N ASN A 46 0.58 23.58 -5.04
CA ASN A 46 1.50 22.70 -4.33
C ASN A 46 1.32 21.23 -4.77
N THR A 47 1.79 20.95 -5.98
CA THR A 47 1.78 19.61 -6.59
C THR A 47 2.67 18.64 -5.81
N SER A 48 2.26 17.38 -5.71
CA SER A 48 3.09 16.34 -5.11
C SER A 48 4.30 16.00 -5.98
N GLY A 49 5.31 15.36 -5.38
CA GLY A 49 6.21 14.52 -6.18
C GLY A 49 5.47 13.31 -6.75
N THR A 50 6.17 12.49 -7.53
CA THR A 50 5.61 11.22 -8.03
C THR A 50 5.10 10.38 -6.85
N LEU A 51 3.84 9.99 -6.92
CA LEU A 51 3.17 9.18 -5.92
C LEU A 51 3.27 7.71 -6.28
N SER A 52 3.41 6.87 -5.25
CA SER A 52 3.29 5.42 -5.38
C SER A 52 2.35 4.87 -4.32
N LEU A 53 1.45 3.98 -4.74
CA LEU A 53 0.72 3.09 -3.85
C LEU A 53 1.47 1.77 -3.76
N GLU A 54 1.83 1.38 -2.55
CA GLU A 54 2.64 0.20 -2.32
C GLU A 54 2.01 -0.69 -1.25
N MET A 55 1.80 -1.96 -1.58
CA MET A 55 1.42 -2.97 -0.60
C MET A 55 2.68 -3.58 -0.01
N TRP A 56 2.81 -3.53 1.31
CA TRP A 56 3.94 -4.09 2.04
C TRP A 56 3.51 -5.20 2.98
N ALA A 57 4.33 -6.25 3.05
CA ALA A 57 4.25 -7.32 4.03
C ALA A 57 5.27 -7.08 5.14
N LEU A 58 4.78 -6.95 6.38
CA LEU A 58 5.54 -6.57 7.57
C LEU A 58 5.42 -7.62 8.66
N SER A 59 6.43 -7.72 9.54
CA SER A 59 6.44 -8.72 10.62
C SER A 59 5.48 -8.41 11.79
N ALA A 60 4.95 -7.19 11.84
CA ALA A 60 4.00 -6.72 12.84
C ALA A 60 3.05 -5.66 12.21
N PRO A 61 1.88 -5.39 12.82
CA PRO A 61 1.01 -4.30 12.38
C PRO A 61 1.74 -2.95 12.34
N TYR A 62 1.60 -2.23 11.22
CA TYR A 62 2.24 -0.92 11.06
C TYR A 62 1.48 0.17 11.80
N SER A 63 2.21 1.02 12.52
CA SER A 63 1.67 2.13 13.31
C SER A 63 2.32 3.48 12.98
N GLY A 64 3.06 3.56 11.86
CA GLY A 64 3.83 4.72 11.45
C GLY A 64 5.33 4.59 11.74
N GLY A 65 6.11 5.52 11.20
CA GLY A 65 7.57 5.55 11.33
C GLY A 65 8.29 4.73 10.26
N ASP A 66 9.57 4.46 10.51
CA ASP A 66 10.36 3.61 9.60
C ASP A 66 9.89 2.16 9.69
N PHE A 67 10.01 1.43 8.58
CA PHE A 67 9.64 0.02 8.52
C PHE A 67 10.61 -0.77 7.65
N SER A 68 10.58 -2.09 7.83
CA SER A 68 11.29 -3.06 7.00
C SER A 68 10.34 -4.22 6.68
N GLY A 69 10.41 -4.73 5.46
CA GLY A 69 9.56 -5.82 5.01
C GLY A 69 9.73 -6.10 3.52
N TYR A 70 8.73 -6.75 2.95
CA TYR A 70 8.71 -7.10 1.53
C TYR A 70 7.67 -6.26 0.82
N GLN A 71 8.08 -5.57 -0.25
CA GLN A 71 7.14 -4.90 -1.14
C GLN A 71 6.43 -5.96 -1.98
N VAL A 72 5.15 -6.19 -1.69
CA VAL A 72 4.31 -7.21 -2.32
C VAL A 72 3.86 -6.75 -3.70
N ALA A 73 3.46 -5.48 -3.82
CA ALA A 73 3.02 -4.89 -5.07
C ALA A 73 3.17 -3.37 -5.00
N ALA A 74 3.28 -2.73 -6.17
CA ALA A 74 3.37 -1.28 -6.28
C ALA A 74 2.76 -0.78 -7.58
N MET A 75 2.15 0.41 -7.51
CA MET A 75 1.65 1.16 -8.65
C MET A 75 2.15 2.60 -8.54
N GLU A 76 2.78 3.11 -9.58
CA GLU A 76 3.10 4.53 -9.70
C GLU A 76 1.87 5.28 -10.21
N LEU A 77 1.52 6.39 -9.56
CA LEU A 77 0.34 7.19 -9.86
C LEU A 77 0.66 8.51 -10.59
N GLY A 78 1.95 8.83 -10.74
CA GLY A 78 2.38 10.16 -11.19
C GLY A 78 2.18 11.22 -10.11
N GLU A 79 2.09 12.48 -10.51
CA GLU A 79 1.90 13.61 -9.59
C GLU A 79 0.42 13.97 -9.42
N LEU A 80 0.07 14.54 -8.26
CA LEU A 80 -1.27 15.03 -7.96
C LEU A 80 -1.19 16.50 -7.56
N ASN A 81 -1.91 17.36 -8.28
CA ASN A 81 -1.99 18.79 -7.97
C ASN A 81 -2.56 19.03 -6.57
N GLY A 82 -2.11 20.09 -5.90
CA GLY A 82 -2.72 20.53 -4.63
C GLY A 82 -4.21 20.81 -4.80
N GLN A 83 -5.00 20.50 -3.77
CA GLN A 83 -6.47 20.55 -3.76
C GLN A 83 -7.14 19.63 -4.80
N HIS A 84 -6.45 18.58 -5.28
CA HIS A 84 -7.04 17.56 -6.17
C HIS A 84 -7.09 16.19 -5.50
N ARG A 85 -7.96 15.34 -6.05
CA ARG A 85 -8.15 13.97 -5.59
C ARG A 85 -8.39 13.00 -6.74
N LEU A 86 -8.00 11.75 -6.52
CA LEU A 86 -8.40 10.59 -7.32
C LEU A 86 -9.47 9.85 -6.52
N ASN A 87 -10.61 9.54 -7.13
CA ASN A 87 -11.73 8.85 -6.48
C ASN A 87 -11.93 7.46 -7.10
N ASN A 88 -12.47 6.53 -6.32
CA ASN A 88 -12.88 5.18 -6.76
C ASN A 88 -11.79 4.49 -7.59
N CYS A 89 -10.58 4.45 -7.02
CA CYS A 89 -9.41 3.93 -7.68
C CYS A 89 -9.36 2.40 -7.55
N HIS A 90 -9.19 1.72 -8.67
CA HIS A 90 -9.10 0.27 -8.76
C HIS A 90 -7.81 -0.12 -9.47
N TYR A 91 -6.96 -0.91 -8.81
CA TYR A 91 -5.69 -1.35 -9.37
C TYR A 91 -5.55 -2.87 -9.28
N ALA A 92 -4.97 -3.47 -10.31
CA ALA A 92 -4.58 -4.87 -10.32
C ALA A 92 -3.07 -4.92 -10.52
N MET A 93 -2.35 -5.58 -9.61
CA MET A 93 -0.90 -5.65 -9.62
C MET A 93 -0.44 -7.08 -9.41
N THR A 94 0.60 -7.51 -10.12
CA THR A 94 1.22 -8.81 -9.90
C THR A 94 1.93 -8.82 -8.55
N ILE A 95 1.66 -9.87 -7.77
CA ILE A 95 2.23 -10.09 -6.45
C ILE A 95 3.67 -10.58 -6.57
N ARG A 96 4.56 -9.94 -5.80
CA ARG A 96 5.86 -10.48 -5.42
C ARG A 96 5.70 -11.15 -4.06
N THR A 97 5.63 -12.48 -4.08
CA THR A 97 5.40 -13.26 -2.86
C THR A 97 6.53 -13.01 -1.85
N PRO A 98 6.22 -12.59 -0.61
CA PRO A 98 7.22 -12.44 0.42
C PRO A 98 7.79 -13.81 0.83
N GLY A 99 8.89 -13.81 1.59
CA GLY A 99 9.42 -15.04 2.15
C GLY A 99 8.38 -15.81 2.96
N GLU A 100 8.51 -17.13 3.06
CA GLU A 100 7.56 -17.96 3.80
C GLU A 100 7.38 -17.47 5.24
N GLY A 101 6.13 -17.43 5.70
CA GLY A 101 5.83 -16.99 7.05
C GLY A 101 4.50 -16.28 7.19
N GLN A 102 4.31 -15.64 8.35
CA GLN A 102 3.17 -14.81 8.66
C GLN A 102 3.51 -13.33 8.51
N TRP A 103 2.63 -12.60 7.83
CA TRP A 103 2.85 -11.19 7.48
C TRP A 103 1.60 -10.37 7.75
N TYR A 104 1.78 -9.14 8.22
CA TYR A 104 0.74 -8.12 8.28
C TYR A 104 0.87 -7.23 7.05
N LEU A 105 -0.23 -7.03 6.34
CA LEU A 105 -0.23 -6.16 5.17
C LEU A 105 -0.46 -4.70 5.58
N ALA A 106 0.22 -3.79 4.90
CA ALA A 106 -0.02 -2.36 4.99
C ALA A 106 0.05 -1.72 3.60
N LEU A 107 -0.99 -0.96 3.25
CA LEU A 107 -0.99 -0.11 2.09
C LEU A 107 -0.33 1.22 2.45
N MET A 108 0.72 1.60 1.70
CA MET A 108 1.43 2.86 1.88
C MET A 108 1.14 3.79 0.71
N LEU A 109 0.77 5.03 1.01
CA LEU A 109 0.85 6.14 0.06
C LEU A 109 2.20 6.82 0.25
N ARG A 110 3.07 6.69 -0.76
CA ARG A 110 4.41 7.27 -0.73
C ARG A 110 4.55 8.36 -1.78
N GLU A 111 5.39 9.34 -1.47
CA GLU A 111 5.73 10.43 -2.36
C GLU A 111 7.24 10.47 -2.57
N TRP A 112 7.67 10.57 -3.82
CA TRP A 112 9.06 10.82 -4.16
C TRP A 112 9.46 12.23 -3.72
N SER A 113 10.47 12.31 -2.86
CA SER A 113 11.00 13.55 -2.32
C SER A 113 12.48 13.38 -2.01
N ASN A 114 13.32 14.33 -2.46
CA ASN A 114 14.77 14.34 -2.16
C ASN A 114 15.51 13.04 -2.51
N GLY A 115 15.17 12.40 -3.65
CA GLY A 115 15.88 11.21 -4.13
C GLY A 115 15.39 9.88 -3.57
N GLY A 116 14.26 9.86 -2.86
CA GLY A 116 13.65 8.63 -2.38
C GLY A 116 12.16 8.78 -2.09
N TYR A 117 11.47 7.65 -1.95
CA TYR A 117 10.07 7.65 -1.53
C TYR A 117 9.94 7.79 -0.02
N VAL A 118 9.04 8.67 0.43
CA VAL A 118 8.68 8.86 1.84
C VAL A 118 7.21 8.52 2.06
N THR A 119 6.89 7.76 3.10
CA THR A 119 5.50 7.45 3.47
C THR A 119 4.78 8.73 3.92
N ARG A 120 3.66 9.02 3.29
CA ARG A 120 2.80 10.17 3.61
C ARG A 120 1.52 9.78 4.33
N ASP A 121 0.97 8.64 3.93
CA ASP A 121 -0.16 8.02 4.61
C ASP A 121 -0.10 6.49 4.50
N PHE A 122 -0.91 5.81 5.31
CA PHE A 122 -1.00 4.35 5.29
C PHE A 122 -2.35 3.83 5.80
N VAL A 123 -2.69 2.62 5.36
CA VAL A 123 -3.75 1.79 5.95
C VAL A 123 -3.16 0.44 6.31
N GLY A 124 -3.26 0.07 7.60
CA GLY A 124 -2.85 -1.25 8.08
C GLY A 124 -4.00 -2.24 8.00
N PHE A 125 -3.72 -3.47 7.57
CA PHE A 125 -4.65 -4.59 7.60
C PHE A 125 -4.29 -5.50 8.79
N PRO A 126 -5.13 -5.53 9.85
CA PRO A 126 -4.74 -6.12 11.13
C PRO A 126 -4.71 -7.66 11.12
N GLN A 127 -5.36 -8.29 10.14
CA GLN A 127 -5.36 -9.75 10.02
C GLN A 127 -4.10 -10.21 9.27
N PRO A 128 -3.27 -11.07 9.87
CA PRO A 128 -2.08 -11.57 9.20
C PRO A 128 -2.46 -12.55 8.09
N ILE A 129 -1.69 -12.51 7.01
CA ILE A 129 -1.72 -13.51 5.93
C ILE A 129 -0.58 -14.52 6.12
N LYS A 130 -0.73 -15.69 5.51
CA LYS A 130 0.36 -16.67 5.40
C LYS A 130 0.87 -16.68 3.97
N ALA A 131 2.18 -16.48 3.82
CA ALA A 131 2.87 -16.65 2.55
C ALA A 131 3.48 -18.04 2.48
N HIS A 132 3.25 -18.71 1.35
CA HIS A 132 3.78 -20.03 1.04
C HIS A 132 4.35 -20.01 -0.37
N TYR A 133 5.48 -20.69 -0.59
CA TYR A 133 5.89 -20.94 -1.96
C TYR A 133 4.92 -21.94 -2.60
N LYS A 134 4.59 -21.73 -3.88
CA LYS A 134 3.95 -22.76 -4.69
C LYS A 134 5.05 -23.51 -5.42
N LEU A 135 5.33 -24.74 -5.01
CA LEU A 135 6.21 -25.61 -5.77
C LEU A 135 5.47 -26.05 -7.04
N VAL A 136 5.96 -25.62 -8.19
CA VAL A 136 5.48 -26.10 -9.49
C VAL A 136 6.55 -27.03 -10.06
N LEU A 137 6.29 -28.33 -10.01
CA LEU A 137 7.10 -29.33 -10.70
C LEU A 137 6.55 -29.47 -12.13
N SER A 138 7.31 -29.04 -13.13
CA SER A 138 7.04 -29.39 -14.53
C SER A 138 7.98 -30.50 -14.97
N LEU A 139 7.44 -31.60 -15.47
CA LEU A 139 8.19 -32.60 -16.23
C LEU A 139 8.20 -32.16 -17.69
N ASP A 140 8.95 -31.10 -17.99
CA ASP A 140 9.16 -30.71 -19.39
C ASP A 140 10.05 -31.76 -20.06
N GLY A 141 9.43 -32.79 -20.65
CA GLY A 141 9.97 -33.52 -21.79
C GLY A 141 10.69 -34.86 -21.55
N MET A 142 10.69 -35.46 -20.36
CA MET A 142 11.24 -36.82 -20.18
C MET A 142 10.14 -37.79 -19.70
N PRO A 143 9.85 -38.89 -20.41
CA PRO A 143 9.02 -39.93 -19.83
C PRO A 143 9.76 -40.47 -18.60
N ALA A 144 9.03 -40.63 -17.48
CA ALA A 144 9.51 -41.38 -16.34
C ALA A 144 9.68 -42.84 -16.76
N VAL A 145 10.86 -43.21 -17.29
CA VAL A 145 11.16 -44.60 -17.62
C VAL A 145 11.70 -45.27 -16.36
N TYR A 146 10.81 -45.91 -15.61
CA TYR A 146 11.20 -46.88 -14.60
C TYR A 146 11.73 -48.14 -15.29
N ARG A 147 12.96 -48.58 -14.97
CA ARG A 147 13.47 -49.91 -15.33
C ARG A 147 13.70 -50.69 -14.03
N PRO A 148 13.07 -51.87 -13.87
CA PRO A 148 13.19 -52.71 -12.67
C PRO A 148 14.60 -53.33 -12.53
#